data_AF-A0A7C4BID1-F1
#
_entry.id   AF-A0A7C4BID1-F1
#
_cell.length_a   1.000
_cell.length_b   1.000
_cell.length_c   1.000
_cell.angle_alpha   90.00
_cell.angle_beta   90.00
_cell.angle_gamma   90.00
#
_symmetry.space_group_name_H-M   'P 1'
#
loop_
_entity.id
_entity.type
_entity.pdbx_description
1 polymer ?
#
loop_
_entity_poly.entity_id
_entity_poly.type
_entity_poly.pdbx_seq_one_letter_code
_entity_poly.pdbx_strand_id
1 'polypeptide(L)'
;MEKAAEKGVEYIEKMREFKYREALYEMLFKLFEQAKIEESREALIQIIDPAVPPEKKAKPKRLLMISISSLLGLFMGILGTFLLEALEKAKNDPSRAEKVQEVIKELKGLFPWLRRP
;
A
#
# COMPACT_ATOMS: atom_id res chain seq x y z
N MET A 1 -65.72 59.02 -8.35
CA MET A 1 -65.19 58.12 -9.40
C MET A 1 -63.68 57.92 -9.27
N GLU A 2 -62.90 58.97 -8.99
CA GLU A 2 -61.42 58.93 -8.85
C GLU A 2 -60.91 57.96 -7.76
N LYS A 3 -61.49 57.98 -6.54
CA LYS A 3 -61.10 57.09 -5.43
C LYS A 3 -61.31 55.59 -5.69
N ALA A 4 -62.16 55.21 -6.65
CA ALA A 4 -62.39 53.81 -7.00
C ALA A 4 -61.33 53.29 -7.97
N ALA A 5 -60.88 54.14 -8.90
CA ALA A 5 -59.76 53.83 -9.79
C ALA A 5 -58.44 53.74 -9.00
N GLU A 6 -58.23 54.66 -8.05
CA GLU A 6 -57.03 54.70 -7.19
C GLU A 6 -56.88 53.42 -6.34
N LYS A 7 -57.97 52.94 -5.72
CA LYS A 7 -57.98 51.66 -4.99
C LYS A 7 -57.79 50.43 -5.88
N GLY A 8 -58.24 50.49 -7.14
CA GLY A 8 -58.02 49.42 -8.12
C GLY A 8 -56.54 49.30 -8.51
N VAL A 9 -55.86 50.43 -8.68
CA VAL A 9 -54.42 50.47 -8.96
C VAL A 9 -53.61 49.95 -7.75
N GLU A 10 -53.93 50.41 -6.55
CA GLU A 10 -53.27 49.95 -5.31
C GLU A 10 -53.44 48.43 -5.10
N TYR A 11 -54.62 47.88 -5.43
CA TYR A 11 -54.87 46.44 -5.36
C TYR A 11 -54.02 45.65 -6.35
N ILE A 12 -53.85 46.14 -7.58
CA ILE A 12 -53.02 45.49 -8.61
C ILE A 12 -51.54 45.48 -8.19
N GLU A 13 -51.05 46.57 -7.60
CA GLU A 13 -49.68 46.65 -7.10
C GLU A 13 -49.44 45.67 -5.94
N LYS A 14 -50.32 45.67 -4.94
CA LYS A 14 -50.26 44.72 -3.81
C LYS A 14 -50.38 43.27 -4.28
N MET A 15 -51.22 42.98 -5.27
CA MET A 15 -51.36 41.65 -5.85
C MET A 15 -50.07 41.20 -6.55
N ARG A 16 -49.40 42.11 -7.29
CA ARG A 16 -48.12 41.82 -7.94
C ARG A 16 -47.03 41.55 -6.91
N GLU A 17 -46.96 42.37 -5.87
CA GLU A 17 -45.98 42.18 -4.78
C GLU A 17 -46.23 40.87 -4.02
N PHE A 18 -47.49 40.55 -3.74
CA PHE A 18 -47.88 39.28 -3.14
C PHE A 18 -47.43 38.10 -4.00
N LYS A 19 -47.72 38.12 -5.30
CA LYS A 19 -47.31 37.06 -6.24
C LYS A 19 -45.80 36.91 -6.34
N TYR A 20 -45.06 38.00 -6.29
CA TYR A 20 -43.60 37.98 -6.28
C TYR A 20 -43.06 37.32 -5.01
N ARG A 21 -43.58 37.69 -3.85
CA ARG A 21 -43.19 37.11 -2.55
C ARG A 21 -43.59 35.63 -2.46
N GLU A 22 -44.75 35.26 -2.98
CA GLU A 22 -45.22 33.88 -3.05
C GLU A 22 -44.28 33.01 -3.89
N ALA A 23 -43.92 33.44 -5.10
CA ALA A 23 -42.98 32.72 -5.97
C ALA A 23 -41.57 32.60 -5.35
N LEU A 24 -41.08 33.68 -4.73
CA LEU A 24 -39.78 33.66 -4.04
C LEU A 24 -39.78 32.69 -2.87
N TYR A 25 -40.84 32.70 -2.06
CA TYR A 25 -40.99 31.77 -0.94
C TYR A 25 -41.02 30.32 -1.42
N GLU A 26 -41.79 30.02 -2.47
CA GLU A 26 -41.89 28.67 -3.02
C GLU A 26 -40.55 28.15 -3.54
N MET A 27 -39.76 29.00 -4.21
CA MET A 27 -38.42 28.65 -4.68
C MET A 27 -37.47 28.38 -3.52
N LEU A 28 -37.45 29.25 -2.51
CA LEU A 28 -36.58 29.09 -1.33
C LEU A 28 -36.97 27.85 -0.51
N PHE A 29 -38.27 27.57 -0.40
CA PHE A 29 -38.77 26.39 0.28
C PHE A 29 -38.29 25.10 -0.38
N LYS A 30 -38.34 25.03 -1.71
CA LYS A 30 -37.82 23.89 -2.50
C LYS A 30 -36.31 23.69 -2.29
N LEU A 31 -35.54 24.78 -2.30
CA LEU A 31 -34.09 24.72 -2.02
C LEU A 31 -33.79 24.24 -0.60
N PHE A 32 -34.58 24.69 0.37
CA PHE A 32 -34.44 24.28 1.77
C PHE A 32 -34.75 22.78 1.95
N GLU A 33 -35.82 22.28 1.36
CA GLU A 33 -36.13 20.84 1.40
C GLU A 33 -35.04 20.01 0.73
N GLN A 34 -34.52 20.45 -0.42
CA GLN A 34 -33.42 19.78 -1.10
C GLN A 34 -32.15 19.75 -0.26
N ALA A 35 -31.76 20.88 0.35
CA ALA A 35 -30.59 20.97 1.22
C ALA A 35 -30.74 20.10 2.47
N LYS A 36 -31.94 20.05 3.08
CA LYS A 36 -32.23 19.19 4.23
C LYS A 36 -32.14 17.71 3.88
N ILE A 37 -32.60 17.32 2.68
CA ILE A 37 -32.46 15.96 2.17
C ILE A 37 -30.97 15.63 1.98
N GLU A 38 -30.19 16.56 1.42
CA GLU A 38 -28.76 16.39 1.19
C GLU A 38 -27.96 16.32 2.50
N GLU A 39 -28.32 17.10 3.51
CA GLU A 39 -27.74 17.03 4.86
C GLU A 39 -28.08 15.70 5.55
N SER A 40 -29.32 15.21 5.41
CA SER A 40 -29.73 13.92 5.95
C SER A 40 -29.15 12.72 5.20
N ARG A 41 -28.67 12.93 3.97
CA ARG A 41 -27.88 11.93 3.24
C ARG A 41 -26.49 11.95 3.86
N GLU A 42 -26.29 11.10 4.87
CA GLU A 42 -24.95 10.64 5.21
C GLU A 42 -24.22 10.32 3.91
N ALA A 43 -22.99 10.84 3.76
CA ALA A 43 -22.18 10.67 2.57
C ALA A 43 -22.03 9.16 2.29
N LEU A 44 -22.92 8.62 1.47
CA LEU A 44 -22.81 7.29 0.88
C LEU A 44 -21.59 7.39 -0.03
N ILE A 45 -20.44 7.01 0.52
CA ILE A 45 -19.21 6.79 -0.24
C ILE A 45 -19.53 5.63 -1.18
N GLN A 46 -20.13 5.94 -2.31
CA GLN A 46 -20.29 5.01 -3.39
C GLN A 46 -18.89 4.83 -3.97
N ILE A 47 -18.38 3.61 -3.86
CA ILE A 47 -17.11 3.23 -4.43
C ILE A 47 -17.31 3.28 -5.96
N ILE A 48 -16.90 4.39 -6.59
CA ILE A 48 -17.05 4.61 -8.04
C ILE A 48 -16.09 3.70 -8.82
N ASP A 49 -14.96 3.31 -8.23
CA ASP A 49 -14.00 2.42 -8.86
C ASP A 49 -13.46 1.39 -7.84
N PRO A 50 -13.80 0.10 -7.96
CA PRO A 50 -13.25 -0.92 -7.09
C PRO A 50 -11.74 -1.06 -7.35
N ALA A 51 -10.95 -1.18 -6.28
CA ALA A 51 -9.50 -1.34 -6.40
C ALA A 51 -9.15 -2.61 -7.22
N VAL A 52 -8.62 -2.41 -8.43
CA VAL A 52 -8.19 -3.51 -9.29
C VAL A 52 -6.86 -4.06 -8.75
N PRO A 53 -6.77 -5.37 -8.44
CA PRO A 53 -5.51 -5.96 -8.00
C PRO A 53 -4.47 -5.86 -9.12
N PRO A 54 -3.20 -5.57 -8.80
CA PRO A 54 -2.17 -5.37 -9.81
C PRO A 54 -1.92 -6.67 -10.59
N GLU A 55 -2.04 -6.61 -11.92
CA GLU A 55 -1.83 -7.76 -12.83
C GLU A 55 -0.44 -8.39 -12.67
N LYS A 56 0.56 -7.58 -12.30
CA LYS A 56 1.92 -8.03 -12.06
C LYS A 56 2.28 -7.81 -10.60
N LYS A 57 2.73 -8.88 -9.94
CA LYS A 57 3.18 -8.84 -8.54
C LYS A 57 4.29 -7.79 -8.37
N ALA A 58 3.94 -6.70 -7.70
CA ALA A 58 4.87 -5.67 -7.27
C ALA A 58 5.73 -6.23 -6.12
N LYS A 59 6.86 -6.85 -6.48
CA LYS A 59 7.97 -7.29 -5.61
C LYS A 59 7.76 -8.58 -4.78
N PRO A 60 8.85 -9.26 -4.37
CA PRO A 60 10.05 -9.63 -5.14
C PRO A 60 9.82 -10.93 -5.95
N LYS A 61 10.70 -11.25 -6.91
CA LYS A 61 10.64 -12.52 -7.66
C LYS A 61 10.95 -13.68 -6.70
N ARG A 62 9.92 -14.20 -6.00
CA ARG A 62 10.06 -15.29 -4.99
C ARG A 62 10.84 -16.48 -5.52
N LEU A 63 10.65 -16.82 -6.79
CA LEU A 63 11.38 -17.87 -7.49
C LEU A 63 12.89 -17.63 -7.51
N LEU A 64 13.35 -16.39 -7.72
CA LEU A 64 14.77 -16.07 -7.77
C LEU A 64 15.46 -16.30 -6.43
N MET A 65 14.81 -15.90 -5.33
CA MET A 65 15.35 -16.11 -3.98
C MET A 65 15.46 -17.60 -3.64
N ILE A 66 14.43 -18.38 -3.96
CA ILE A 66 14.41 -19.83 -3.70
C ILE A 66 15.50 -20.53 -4.52
N SER A 67 15.65 -20.20 -5.80
CA SER A 67 16.67 -20.80 -6.66
C SER A 67 18.08 -20.52 -6.15
N ILE A 68 18.39 -19.28 -5.76
CA ILE A 68 19.71 -18.91 -5.25
C ILE A 68 19.99 -19.60 -3.92
N SER A 69 19.04 -19.57 -2.98
CA SER A 69 19.22 -20.23 -1.67
C SER A 69 19.37 -21.74 -1.78
N SER A 70 18.64 -22.38 -2.70
CA SER A 70 18.74 -23.82 -2.94
C SER A 70 20.10 -24.20 -3.53
N LEU A 71 20.59 -23.45 -4.52
CA LEU A 71 21.90 -23.68 -5.13
C LEU A 71 23.04 -23.47 -4.11
N LEU A 72 23.00 -22.37 -3.35
CA LEU A 72 24.01 -22.08 -2.33
C LEU A 72 23.99 -23.11 -1.21
N GLY A 73 22.81 -23.50 -0.72
CA GLY A 73 22.67 -24.51 0.32
C GLY A 73 23.21 -25.88 -0.11
N LEU A 74 22.93 -26.29 -1.35
CA LEU A 74 23.47 -27.54 -1.91
C LEU A 74 24.99 -27.48 -2.03
N PHE A 75 25.53 -26.38 -2.56
CA PHE A 75 26.97 -26.22 -2.72
C PHE A 75 27.72 -26.20 -1.38
N MET A 76 27.20 -25.44 -0.40
CA MET A 76 27.75 -25.41 0.95
C MET A 76 27.63 -26.77 1.65
N GLY A 77 26.56 -27.53 1.42
CA GLY A 77 26.40 -28.87 1.97
C GLY A 77 27.48 -29.82 1.46
N ILE A 78 27.70 -29.87 0.14
CA ILE A 78 28.75 -30.71 -0.47
C ILE A 78 30.13 -30.32 0.06
N LEU A 79 30.47 -29.03 0.04
CA LEU A 79 31.75 -28.55 0.59
C LEU A 79 31.90 -28.88 2.07
N GLY A 80 30.84 -28.70 2.86
CA GLY A 80 30.81 -29.02 4.28
C GLY A 80 31.09 -30.50 4.55
N THR A 81 30.46 -31.41 3.79
CA THR A 81 30.73 -32.86 3.91
C THR A 81 32.19 -33.19 3.60
N PHE A 82 32.77 -32.63 2.55
CA PHE A 82 34.20 -32.85 2.24
C PHE A 82 35.13 -32.30 3.32
N LEU A 83 34.84 -31.13 3.88
CA LEU A 83 35.64 -30.54 4.95
C LEU A 83 35.54 -31.36 6.24
N LEU A 84 34.33 -31.77 6.64
CA LEU A 84 34.12 -32.62 7.81
C LEU A 84 34.86 -33.97 7.66
N GLU A 85 34.75 -34.59 6.50
CA GLU A 85 35.44 -35.84 6.17
C GLU A 85 36.97 -35.66 6.16
N ALA A 86 37.48 -34.54 5.65
CA ALA A 86 38.91 -34.24 5.65
C ALA A 86 39.45 -34.05 7.08
N LEU A 87 38.69 -33.41 7.97
CA LEU A 87 39.03 -33.25 9.38
C LEU A 87 39.03 -34.59 10.12
N GLU A 88 38.04 -35.44 9.87
CA GLU A 88 37.96 -36.77 10.48
C GLU A 88 39.09 -37.69 10.00
N LYS A 89 39.41 -37.67 8.71
CA LYS A 89 40.55 -38.40 8.14
C LYS A 89 41.90 -37.89 8.64
N ALA A 90 42.05 -36.58 8.84
CA ALA A 90 43.25 -35.98 9.41
C ALA A 90 43.48 -36.39 10.88
N LYS A 91 42.42 -36.66 11.64
CA LYS A 91 42.53 -37.16 13.02
C LYS A 91 43.05 -38.60 13.09
N ASN A 92 42.71 -39.42 12.10
CA ASN A 92 43.05 -40.85 12.07
C ASN A 92 44.39 -41.15 11.38
N ASP A 93 44.94 -40.23 10.59
CA ASP A 93 46.20 -40.41 9.84
C ASP A 93 47.14 -39.20 10.04
N PRO A 94 48.30 -39.38 10.72
CA PRO A 94 49.21 -38.29 11.05
C PRO A 94 49.82 -37.61 9.81
N SER A 95 49.94 -38.31 8.67
CA SER A 95 50.49 -37.70 7.44
C SER A 95 49.48 -36.78 6.73
N ARG A 96 48.17 -36.99 6.96
CA ARG A 96 47.10 -36.11 6.45
C ARG A 96 46.85 -34.93 7.39
N ALA A 97 47.10 -35.10 8.69
CA ALA A 97 47.03 -34.02 9.67
C ALA A 97 47.93 -32.83 9.29
N GLU A 98 49.16 -33.11 8.85
CA GLU A 98 50.12 -32.08 8.45
C GLU A 98 49.64 -31.26 7.24
N LYS A 99 49.10 -31.94 6.21
CA LYS A 99 48.56 -31.28 5.00
C LYS A 99 47.36 -30.39 5.32
N VAL A 100 46.47 -30.83 6.20
CA VAL A 100 45.32 -30.02 6.64
C VAL A 100 45.79 -28.80 7.44
N GLN A 101 46.80 -28.96 8.31
CA GLN A 101 47.37 -27.83 9.05
C GLN A 101 48.06 -26.81 8.15
N GLU A 102 48.73 -27.26 7.07
CA GLU A 102 49.35 -26.39 6.07
C GLU A 102 48.29 -25.55 5.34
N VAL A 103 47.21 -26.20 4.85
CA VAL A 103 46.09 -25.50 4.20
C VAL A 103 45.40 -24.51 5.15
N ILE A 104 45.20 -24.88 6.41
CA ILE A 104 44.62 -23.97 7.41
C ILE A 104 45.54 -22.78 7.70
N LYS A 105 46.86 -22.98 7.69
CA LYS A 105 47.85 -21.92 7.90
C LYS A 105 47.86 -20.94 6.74
N GLU A 106 47.81 -21.41 5.50
CA GLU A 106 47.70 -20.57 4.31
C GLU A 106 46.38 -19.80 4.29
N LEU A 107 45.27 -20.47 4.61
CA LEU A 107 43.94 -19.85 4.67
C LEU A 107 43.87 -18.74 5.72
N LYS A 108 44.47 -18.96 6.91
CA LYS A 108 44.62 -17.94 7.96
C LYS A 108 45.56 -16.80 7.56
N GLY A 109 46.54 -17.05 6.70
CA GLY A 109 47.43 -16.04 6.13
C GLY A 109 46.72 -15.15 5.10
N LEU A 110 45.84 -15.74 4.29
CA LEU A 110 45.06 -15.03 3.27
C LEU A 110 43.93 -14.19 3.88
N PHE A 111 43.28 -14.68 4.95
CA PHE A 111 42.13 -14.03 5.59
C PHE A 111 42.48 -13.60 7.04
N PRO A 112 43.10 -12.42 7.21
CA PRO A 112 43.55 -11.94 8.52
C PRO A 112 42.41 -11.62 9.51
N TRP A 113 41.16 -11.49 9.04
CA TRP A 113 40.01 -11.21 9.92
C TRP A 113 39.45 -12.45 10.64
N LEU A 114 39.85 -13.67 10.25
CA LEU A 114 39.38 -14.93 10.83
C LEU A 114 40.14 -15.30 12.13
N ARG A 115 41.13 -14.48 12.50
CA ARG A 115 41.90 -14.55 13.75
C ARG A 115 41.31 -13.57 14.76
N ARG A 116 40.16 -13.89 15.34
CA ARG A 116 39.62 -13.15 16.49
C ARG A 116 39.59 -14.07 17.73
N PRO A 117 39.82 -13.51 18.93
CA PRO A 117 40.32 -14.21 20.12
C PRO A 117 39.36 -15.27 20.66
#